data_AF-A0A0S4M4Z3-F1
#
_entry.id   AF-A0A0S4M4Z3-F1
#
_cell.length_a   1.000
_cell.length_b   1.000
_cell.length_c   1.000
_cell.angle_alpha   90.00
_cell.angle_beta   90.00
_cell.angle_gamma   90.00
#
_symmetry.space_group_name_H-M   'P 1'
#
loop_
_entity.id
_entity.type
_entity.pdbx_description
1 polymer ?
#
loop_
_entity_poly.entity_id
_entity_poly.type
_entity_poly.pdbx_seq_one_letter_code
_entity_poly.pdbx_strand_id
1 'polypeptide(L)'
;MINQGCSSYYPAHYESQIEEEDNPIYEKSTNIDILLGIIKKNENIRHGCNQRDVLLKRTSSLSNINRIYHKNWKSKINFDFRSMIDDSLLSFANKLNDINTGSWEQKMEFLSAISGVKANYPFMIINELVINFIDIKVSKIVFIYIEKEKKKIANNTNKNYGELKEIITRKVKENILKEGNKLELVNDISSKISELHKKQHQHTEERIPLNVKTAPFIAFMNLYRNHLTESYGSILSKSIEMFEDLGYDEECCMSFVFDTLFDRKVIKTNARDIKYIIHKNVHSSILSLENLSYKIDFFNKNHETGFNLDCSGLVECSDDFKKFIMQSKKKLEISMKEFFAENDILVIENNIVDVCNKSLMSEMLYYAKKYLEEKLVLYGQNEERLRSDNVQ
;
A
#
# COMPACT_ATOMS: atom_id res chain seq x y z
N MET A 1 53.44 -66.15 -13.59
CA MET A 1 52.50 -66.35 -12.48
C MET A 1 51.21 -65.61 -12.81
N ILE A 2 50.14 -66.39 -12.99
CA ILE A 2 48.70 -66.05 -13.06
C ILE A 2 48.20 -65.17 -14.22
N ASN A 3 47.68 -65.86 -15.25
CA ASN A 3 46.48 -65.69 -16.11
C ASN A 3 46.13 -64.30 -16.69
N GLN A 4 46.07 -64.03 -18.00
CA GLN A 4 45.27 -64.62 -19.12
C GLN A 4 43.75 -64.73 -18.89
N GLY A 5 42.97 -64.05 -19.74
CA GLY A 5 41.54 -64.23 -19.92
C GLY A 5 40.94 -63.31 -21.00
N CYS A 6 40.92 -63.79 -22.24
CA CYS A 6 40.28 -63.21 -23.42
C CYS A 6 38.76 -63.49 -23.47
N SER A 7 38.11 -62.89 -24.49
CA SER A 7 36.84 -63.26 -25.16
C SER A 7 35.57 -62.53 -24.68
N SER A 8 35.05 -61.57 -25.44
CA SER A 8 34.14 -61.68 -26.62
C SER A 8 32.73 -62.13 -26.27
N TYR A 9 31.72 -61.28 -26.57
CA TYR A 9 30.39 -61.64 -27.09
C TYR A 9 29.63 -60.35 -27.50
N TYR A 10 29.50 -60.13 -28.80
CA TYR A 10 28.26 -59.59 -29.42
C TYR A 10 27.32 -60.79 -29.61
N PRO A 11 25.99 -60.65 -29.45
CA PRO A 11 25.10 -60.16 -30.52
C PRO A 11 23.87 -59.41 -29.93
N ALA A 12 22.86 -58.86 -30.62
CA ALA A 12 22.41 -58.86 -32.00
C ALA A 12 21.61 -57.56 -32.24
N HIS A 13 21.49 -57.18 -33.51
CA HIS A 13 20.61 -56.15 -34.03
C HIS A 13 19.16 -56.23 -33.53
N TYR A 14 18.60 -55.07 -33.15
CA TYR A 14 17.25 -54.68 -33.55
C TYR A 14 17.30 -53.21 -33.98
N GLU A 15 17.28 -53.00 -35.30
CA GLU A 15 16.70 -51.79 -35.88
C GLU A 15 15.21 -51.82 -35.54
N SER A 16 14.73 -50.86 -34.77
CA SER A 16 13.32 -50.47 -34.77
C SER A 16 13.26 -49.00 -35.13
N GLN A 17 13.14 -48.80 -36.43
CA GLN A 17 12.36 -47.78 -37.13
C GLN A 17 11.96 -46.55 -36.32
N ILE A 18 12.40 -45.42 -36.87
CA ILE A 18 11.76 -44.12 -36.79
C ILE A 18 10.25 -44.32 -37.00
N GLU A 19 9.47 -44.20 -35.95
CA GLU A 19 8.10 -43.69 -36.06
C GLU A 19 8.19 -42.18 -35.89
N GLU A 20 8.25 -41.49 -37.03
CA GLU A 20 7.64 -40.18 -37.19
C GLU A 20 6.15 -40.36 -36.89
N GLU A 21 5.74 -40.16 -35.63
CA GLU A 21 4.36 -39.84 -35.31
C GLU A 21 4.24 -38.34 -35.04
N ASP A 22 3.57 -37.72 -36.00
CA ASP A 22 2.95 -36.41 -36.02
C ASP A 22 2.71 -35.74 -34.64
N ASN A 23 3.18 -34.50 -34.56
CA ASN A 23 2.76 -33.41 -33.66
C ASN A 23 1.65 -33.71 -32.63
N PRO A 24 1.83 -33.16 -31.41
CA PRO A 24 0.81 -32.26 -30.89
C PRO A 24 1.38 -30.85 -30.78
N ILE A 25 0.93 -29.99 -31.70
CA ILE A 25 0.97 -28.52 -31.57
C ILE A 25 0.08 -28.03 -30.38
N TYR A 26 -0.33 -28.92 -29.46
CA TYR A 26 -1.33 -28.68 -28.42
C TYR A 26 -0.85 -28.83 -26.95
N GLU A 27 0.40 -29.21 -26.67
CA GLU A 27 0.90 -29.29 -25.27
C GLU A 27 1.49 -27.97 -24.74
N LYS A 28 1.93 -27.07 -25.63
CA LYS A 28 2.62 -25.84 -25.21
C LYS A 28 1.70 -24.83 -24.52
N SER A 29 0.41 -24.80 -24.87
CA SER A 29 -0.57 -23.86 -24.28
C SER A 29 -0.99 -24.25 -22.86
N THR A 30 -1.18 -25.55 -22.61
CA THR A 30 -1.64 -26.05 -21.29
C THR A 30 -0.58 -25.83 -20.20
N ASN A 31 0.71 -25.89 -20.56
CA ASN A 31 1.82 -25.70 -19.63
C ASN A 31 1.97 -24.24 -19.19
N ILE A 32 1.88 -23.27 -20.12
CA ILE A 32 2.01 -21.86 -19.74
C ILE A 32 0.86 -21.42 -18.82
N ASP A 33 -0.37 -21.90 -19.05
CA ASP A 33 -1.54 -21.57 -18.22
C ASP A 33 -1.35 -21.95 -16.75
N ILE A 34 -0.67 -23.08 -16.47
CA ILE A 34 -0.33 -23.51 -15.11
C ILE A 34 0.66 -22.54 -14.45
N LEU A 35 1.68 -22.09 -15.18
CA LEU A 35 2.65 -21.10 -14.67
C LEU A 35 1.99 -19.75 -14.38
N LEU A 36 1.04 -19.33 -15.23
CA LEU A 36 0.24 -18.13 -14.98
C LEU A 36 -0.64 -18.29 -13.74
N GLY A 37 -1.21 -19.48 -13.53
CA GLY A 37 -1.92 -19.85 -12.32
C GLY A 37 -1.08 -19.66 -11.05
N ILE A 38 0.21 -20.00 -11.09
CA ILE A 38 1.15 -19.79 -9.97
C ILE A 38 1.35 -18.30 -9.69
N ILE A 39 1.59 -17.48 -10.72
CA ILE A 39 1.80 -16.03 -10.58
C ILE A 39 0.58 -15.37 -9.92
N LYS A 40 -0.63 -15.76 -10.37
CA LYS A 40 -1.90 -15.26 -9.84
C LYS A 40 -2.13 -15.69 -8.40
N LYS A 41 -1.86 -16.96 -8.07
CA LYS A 41 -1.98 -17.48 -6.69
C LYS A 41 -1.09 -16.70 -5.71
N ASN A 42 0.08 -16.26 -6.16
CA ASN A 42 1.05 -15.53 -5.33
C ASN A 42 0.87 -14.00 -5.33
N GLU A 43 -0.12 -13.45 -6.03
CA GLU A 43 -0.39 -12.00 -6.09
C GLU A 43 -0.61 -11.38 -4.70
N ASN A 44 -1.43 -12.03 -3.87
CA ASN A 44 -1.70 -11.58 -2.50
C ASN A 44 -0.45 -11.59 -1.61
N ILE A 45 0.45 -12.54 -1.85
CA ILE A 45 1.72 -12.62 -1.13
C ILE A 45 2.61 -11.46 -1.59
N ARG A 46 2.75 -11.26 -2.90
CA ARG A 46 3.62 -10.27 -3.56
C ARG A 46 3.26 -8.82 -3.24
N HIS A 47 1.98 -8.49 -3.15
CA HIS A 47 1.50 -7.12 -2.94
C HIS A 47 0.91 -6.86 -1.54
N GLY A 48 0.78 -7.91 -0.72
CA GLY A 48 0.13 -7.87 0.58
C GLY A 48 -1.38 -7.65 0.50
N CYS A 49 -2.07 -7.75 1.63
CA CYS A 49 -3.51 -7.45 1.76
C CYS A 49 -3.90 -5.98 1.47
N ASN A 50 -2.95 -5.13 1.10
CA ASN A 50 -3.18 -3.73 0.71
C ASN A 50 -4.04 -3.59 -0.57
N GLN A 51 -4.38 -4.70 -1.24
CA GLN A 51 -5.40 -4.77 -2.29
C GLN A 51 -6.79 -4.28 -1.79
N ARG A 52 -7.09 -4.39 -0.49
CA ARG A 52 -8.38 -3.92 0.06
C ARG A 52 -8.52 -2.40 0.09
N ASP A 53 -7.43 -1.64 0.07
CA ASP A 53 -7.51 -0.19 0.18
C ASP A 53 -7.76 0.53 -1.16
N VAL A 54 -7.62 -0.18 -2.29
CA VAL A 54 -7.87 0.38 -3.64
C VAL A 54 -9.24 -0.02 -4.20
N LEU A 55 -9.80 -1.18 -3.80
CA LEU A 55 -11.03 -1.75 -4.40
C LEU A 55 -12.24 -1.84 -3.47
N LEU A 56 -12.10 -1.61 -2.15
CA LEU A 56 -13.29 -1.52 -1.30
C LEU A 56 -13.99 -0.19 -1.55
N LYS A 57 -15.05 -0.28 -2.38
CA LYS A 57 -16.23 0.59 -2.32
C LYS A 57 -16.37 1.19 -0.91
N ARG A 58 -16.31 2.52 -0.86
CA ARG A 58 -16.72 3.40 0.24
C ARG A 58 -17.66 2.70 1.22
N THR A 59 -17.11 2.09 2.25
CA THR A 59 -17.83 1.98 3.51
C THR A 59 -17.40 3.19 4.32
N SER A 60 -18.37 4.03 4.66
CA SER A 60 -18.25 5.16 5.58
C SER A 60 -17.94 4.63 6.99
N SER A 61 -16.76 4.06 7.13
CA SER A 61 -16.27 3.38 8.32
C SER A 61 -15.54 4.37 9.21
N LEU A 62 -15.86 4.34 10.50
CA LEU A 62 -15.21 5.17 11.53
C LEU A 62 -13.72 4.89 11.73
N SER A 63 -13.21 3.80 11.15
CA SER A 63 -11.77 3.53 11.05
C SER A 63 -10.98 4.60 10.27
N ASN A 64 -11.65 5.53 9.59
CA ASN A 64 -11.03 6.47 8.64
C ASN A 64 -10.28 7.64 9.31
N ILE A 65 -10.36 7.86 10.63
CA ILE A 65 -9.53 8.90 11.29
C ILE A 65 -8.04 8.55 11.24
N ASN A 66 -7.70 7.27 11.44
CA ASN A 66 -6.33 6.78 11.37
C ASN A 66 -5.84 6.55 9.94
N ARG A 67 -6.76 6.32 8.99
CA ARG A 67 -6.41 6.14 7.58
C ARG A 67 -6.21 7.51 6.93
N ILE A 68 -4.96 7.96 6.88
CA ILE A 68 -4.57 8.86 5.79
C ILE A 68 -4.61 7.98 4.55
N TYR A 69 -5.68 8.08 3.76
CA TYR A 69 -5.69 7.42 2.46
C TYR A 69 -4.44 7.88 1.72
N HIS A 70 -3.61 6.90 1.35
CA HIS A 70 -2.39 7.12 0.61
C HIS A 70 -2.69 8.09 -0.53
N LYS A 71 -1.95 9.20 -0.56
CA LYS A 71 -2.03 10.25 -1.58
C LYS A 71 -2.28 9.57 -2.94
N ASN A 72 -3.34 9.95 -3.66
CA ASN A 72 -3.75 9.25 -4.89
C ASN A 72 -2.57 9.06 -5.86
N TRP A 73 -1.65 10.03 -5.93
CA TRP A 73 -0.40 9.87 -6.69
C TRP A 73 0.47 8.70 -6.22
N LYS A 74 0.65 8.49 -4.90
CA LYS A 74 1.45 7.39 -4.35
C LYS A 74 0.79 6.06 -4.62
N SER A 75 -0.54 6.00 -4.56
CA SER A 75 -1.30 4.80 -4.92
C SER A 75 -1.17 4.47 -6.40
N LYS A 76 -1.23 5.48 -7.27
CA LYS A 76 -1.01 5.34 -8.72
C LYS A 76 0.37 4.77 -9.04
N ILE A 77 1.43 5.38 -8.53
CA ILE A 77 2.81 4.86 -8.70
C ILE A 77 2.92 3.41 -8.21
N ASN A 78 2.40 3.10 -7.02
CA ASN A 78 2.43 1.73 -6.53
C ASN A 78 1.67 0.76 -7.44
N PHE A 79 0.50 1.16 -7.95
CA PHE A 79 -0.29 0.34 -8.86
C PHE A 79 0.46 0.07 -10.17
N ASP A 80 1.05 1.09 -10.75
CA ASP A 80 1.78 0.97 -12.01
C ASP A 80 3.02 0.07 -11.86
N PHE A 81 3.74 0.17 -10.73
CA PHE A 81 4.84 -0.75 -10.41
C PHE A 81 4.36 -2.20 -10.18
N ARG A 82 3.15 -2.42 -9.66
CA ARG A 82 2.58 -3.78 -9.57
C ARG A 82 2.37 -4.37 -10.95
N SER A 83 1.76 -3.59 -11.85
CA SER A 83 1.58 -4.01 -13.25
C SER A 83 2.91 -4.35 -13.91
N MET A 84 3.97 -3.57 -13.67
CA MET A 84 5.30 -3.88 -14.21
C MET A 84 5.88 -5.20 -13.69
N ILE A 85 5.67 -5.50 -12.41
CA ILE A 85 6.11 -6.76 -11.83
C ILE A 85 5.34 -7.93 -12.46
N ASP A 86 4.03 -7.78 -12.63
CA ASP A 86 3.18 -8.80 -13.23
C ASP A 86 3.57 -9.06 -14.70
N ASP A 87 3.82 -8.01 -15.48
CA ASP A 87 4.32 -8.10 -16.85
C ASP A 87 5.68 -8.82 -16.91
N SER A 88 6.60 -8.48 -15.99
CA SER A 88 7.92 -9.09 -15.91
C SER A 88 7.83 -10.57 -15.56
N LEU A 89 7.01 -10.95 -14.58
CA LEU A 89 6.79 -12.35 -14.19
C LEU A 89 6.15 -13.16 -15.32
N LEU A 90 5.18 -12.58 -16.02
CA LEU A 90 4.56 -13.19 -17.21
C LEU A 90 5.60 -13.46 -18.31
N SER A 91 6.40 -12.45 -18.63
CA SER A 91 7.50 -12.57 -19.61
C SER A 91 8.54 -13.61 -19.18
N PHE A 92 8.88 -13.64 -17.88
CA PHE A 92 9.80 -14.65 -17.35
C PHE A 92 9.23 -16.07 -17.40
N ALA A 93 7.93 -16.27 -17.12
CA ALA A 93 7.29 -17.58 -17.20
C ALA A 93 7.38 -18.18 -18.61
N ASN A 94 7.23 -17.35 -19.65
CA ASN A 94 7.45 -17.79 -21.03
C ASN A 94 8.90 -18.26 -21.26
N LYS A 95 9.90 -17.47 -20.82
CA LYS A 95 11.31 -17.86 -20.92
C LYS A 95 11.63 -19.15 -20.16
N LEU A 96 11.02 -19.33 -18.98
CA LEU A 96 11.18 -20.54 -18.16
C LEU A 96 10.50 -21.75 -18.80
N ASN A 97 9.37 -21.56 -19.48
CA ASN A 97 8.72 -22.62 -20.25
C ASN A 97 9.61 -23.11 -21.39
N ASP A 98 10.24 -22.17 -22.12
CA ASP A 98 11.04 -22.45 -23.31
C ASP A 98 12.45 -23.03 -23.04
N ILE A 99 12.98 -22.94 -21.81
CA ILE A 99 14.30 -23.54 -21.51
C ILE A 99 14.23 -25.07 -21.48
N ASN A 100 15.16 -25.76 -22.14
CA ASN A 100 15.19 -27.23 -22.22
C ASN A 100 15.77 -27.92 -20.95
N THR A 101 16.00 -27.16 -19.88
CA THR A 101 16.65 -27.65 -18.66
C THR A 101 15.63 -27.82 -17.53
N GLY A 102 15.82 -28.87 -16.72
CA GLY A 102 15.03 -29.14 -15.51
C GLY A 102 13.64 -29.72 -15.79
N SER A 103 13.08 -30.41 -14.80
CA SER A 103 11.73 -30.98 -14.90
C SER A 103 10.65 -29.90 -14.81
N TRP A 104 9.44 -30.24 -15.23
CA TRP A 104 8.28 -29.36 -15.11
C TRP A 104 8.01 -28.94 -13.66
N GLU A 105 8.13 -29.87 -12.72
CA GLU A 105 7.97 -29.64 -11.28
C GLU A 105 9.01 -28.63 -10.77
N GLN A 106 10.26 -28.74 -11.23
CA GLN A 106 11.33 -27.81 -10.84
C GLN A 106 11.08 -26.40 -11.39
N LYS A 107 10.52 -26.27 -12.60
CA LYS A 107 10.12 -24.98 -13.16
C LYS A 107 8.98 -24.35 -12.34
N MET A 108 7.96 -25.13 -11.98
CA MET A 108 6.85 -24.67 -11.13
C MET A 108 7.33 -24.24 -9.75
N GLU A 109 8.20 -25.04 -9.11
CA GLU A 109 8.78 -24.73 -7.81
C GLU A 109 9.60 -23.44 -7.86
N PHE A 110 10.44 -23.29 -8.89
CA PHE A 110 11.23 -22.09 -9.11
C PHE A 110 10.35 -20.84 -9.27
N LEU A 111 9.36 -20.90 -10.17
CA LEU A 111 8.45 -19.79 -10.43
C LEU A 111 7.65 -19.42 -9.17
N SER A 112 7.20 -20.41 -8.39
CA SER A 112 6.51 -20.18 -7.12
C SER A 112 7.39 -19.39 -6.14
N ALA A 113 8.67 -19.73 -6.05
CA ALA A 113 9.61 -19.04 -5.16
C ALA A 113 9.88 -17.58 -5.59
N ILE A 114 10.07 -17.32 -6.89
CA ILE A 114 10.37 -15.96 -7.38
C ILE A 114 9.14 -15.06 -7.55
N SER A 115 7.94 -15.65 -7.70
CA SER A 115 6.70 -14.87 -7.80
C SER A 115 6.24 -14.30 -6.45
N GLY A 116 6.92 -14.67 -5.35
CA GLY A 116 6.77 -14.06 -4.03
C GLY A 116 7.48 -12.71 -3.85
N VAL A 117 7.29 -12.08 -2.68
CA VAL A 117 7.74 -10.69 -2.37
C VAL A 117 9.24 -10.48 -2.58
N LYS A 118 10.08 -11.43 -2.13
CA LYS A 118 11.52 -11.17 -1.97
C LYS A 118 12.32 -11.13 -3.28
N ALA A 119 11.83 -11.77 -4.35
CA ALA A 119 12.54 -11.85 -5.62
C ALA A 119 12.25 -10.67 -6.55
N ASN A 120 11.15 -9.93 -6.35
CA ASN A 120 10.81 -8.69 -7.08
C ASN A 120 11.48 -7.44 -6.50
N TYR A 121 12.55 -7.64 -5.73
CA TYR A 121 13.24 -6.59 -4.98
C TYR A 121 13.73 -5.40 -5.83
N PRO A 122 14.25 -5.57 -7.06
CA PRO A 122 14.64 -4.42 -7.90
C PRO A 122 13.48 -3.45 -8.15
N PHE A 123 12.30 -3.97 -8.48
CA PHE A 123 11.10 -3.16 -8.69
C PHE A 123 10.67 -2.43 -7.41
N MET A 124 10.71 -3.11 -6.27
CA MET A 124 10.36 -2.50 -4.97
C MET A 124 11.29 -1.34 -4.61
N ILE A 125 12.59 -1.54 -4.77
CA ILE A 125 13.58 -0.52 -4.43
C ILE A 125 13.47 0.70 -5.35
N ILE A 126 13.23 0.48 -6.64
CA ILE A 126 13.06 1.58 -7.60
C ILE A 126 11.73 2.31 -7.33
N ASN A 127 10.65 1.59 -7.02
CA ASN A 127 9.39 2.19 -6.60
C ASN A 127 9.56 3.10 -5.38
N GLU A 128 10.24 2.63 -4.33
CA GLU A 128 10.53 3.43 -3.14
C GLU A 128 11.36 4.68 -3.47
N LEU A 129 12.36 4.54 -4.34
CA LEU A 129 13.17 5.66 -4.82
C LEU A 129 12.30 6.70 -5.53
N VAL A 130 11.46 6.29 -6.48
CA VAL A 130 10.54 7.17 -7.21
C VAL A 130 9.58 7.88 -6.26
N ILE A 131 8.97 7.15 -5.31
CA ILE A 131 8.07 7.73 -4.30
C ILE A 131 8.78 8.77 -3.45
N ASN A 132 9.99 8.47 -2.98
CA ASN A 132 10.78 9.38 -2.16
C ASN A 132 11.19 10.64 -2.95
N PHE A 133 11.58 10.46 -4.21
CA PHE A 133 11.90 11.56 -5.11
C PHE A 133 10.70 12.49 -5.30
N ILE A 134 9.52 11.93 -5.61
CA ILE A 134 8.27 12.70 -5.76
C ILE A 134 7.92 13.44 -4.46
N ASP A 135 8.05 12.79 -3.30
CA ASP A 135 7.73 13.43 -2.02
C ASP A 135 8.63 14.66 -1.77
N ILE A 136 9.93 14.54 -2.05
CA ILE A 136 10.92 15.59 -1.82
C ILE A 136 10.80 16.71 -2.87
N LYS A 137 10.80 16.36 -4.15
CA LYS A 137 10.97 17.31 -5.27
C LYS A 137 9.65 17.88 -5.77
N VAL A 138 8.52 17.22 -5.49
CA VAL A 138 7.19 17.69 -5.92
C VAL A 138 6.32 17.97 -4.70
N SER A 139 5.99 16.95 -3.91
CA SER A 139 4.97 17.07 -2.85
C SER A 139 5.29 18.15 -1.84
N LYS A 140 6.50 18.20 -1.29
CA LYS A 140 6.90 19.22 -0.31
C LYS A 140 6.93 20.62 -0.91
N ILE A 141 7.46 20.76 -2.12
CA ILE A 141 7.60 22.06 -2.80
C ILE A 141 6.23 22.66 -3.14
N VAL A 142 5.36 21.85 -3.76
CA VAL A 142 3.99 22.25 -4.10
C VAL A 142 3.23 22.62 -2.83
N PHE A 143 3.27 21.79 -1.80
CA PHE A 143 2.58 22.05 -0.55
C PHE A 143 3.01 23.38 0.11
N ILE A 144 4.31 23.64 0.21
CA ILE A 144 4.84 24.90 0.77
C ILE A 144 4.37 26.11 -0.06
N TYR A 145 4.38 25.99 -1.39
CA TYR A 145 3.91 27.05 -2.26
C TYR A 145 2.42 27.34 -2.05
N ILE A 146 1.60 26.30 -1.99
CA ILE A 146 0.14 26.46 -1.84
C ILE A 146 -0.25 26.98 -0.47
N GLU A 147 0.47 26.61 0.60
CA GLU A 147 0.27 27.24 1.92
C GLU A 147 0.57 28.75 1.90
N LYS A 148 1.53 29.21 1.09
CA LYS A 148 1.77 30.65 0.90
C LYS A 148 0.66 31.32 0.11
N GLU A 149 0.18 30.69 -0.98
CA GLU A 149 -0.92 31.21 -1.78
C GLU A 149 -2.24 31.27 -0.98
N LYS A 150 -2.54 30.23 -0.20
CA LYS A 150 -3.67 30.23 0.75
C LYS A 150 -3.63 31.45 1.67
N LYS A 151 -2.48 31.76 2.28
CA LYS A 151 -2.34 32.94 3.15
C LYS A 151 -2.55 34.26 2.42
N LYS A 152 -2.11 34.36 1.16
CA LYS A 152 -2.36 35.55 0.33
C LYS A 152 -3.84 35.72 0.03
N ILE A 153 -4.53 34.64 -0.36
CA ILE A 153 -5.97 34.65 -0.64
C ILE A 153 -6.77 34.98 0.63
N ALA A 154 -6.39 34.42 1.78
CA ALA A 154 -7.05 34.69 3.06
C ALA A 154 -6.99 36.18 3.46
N ASN A 155 -5.94 36.89 3.05
CA ASN A 155 -5.76 38.33 3.31
C ASN A 155 -6.49 39.22 2.28
N ASN A 156 -7.06 38.65 1.22
CA ASN A 156 -7.82 39.38 0.21
C ASN A 156 -9.29 39.51 0.65
N THR A 157 -9.91 40.65 0.38
CA THR A 157 -11.29 40.98 0.78
C THR A 157 -12.33 39.96 0.25
N ASN A 158 -12.10 39.41 -0.94
CA ASN A 158 -13.06 38.49 -1.58
C ASN A 158 -12.81 37.00 -1.29
N LYS A 159 -11.66 36.63 -0.68
CA LYS A 159 -11.28 35.24 -0.34
C LYS A 159 -11.67 34.16 -1.37
N ASN A 160 -11.39 34.40 -2.66
CA ASN A 160 -11.74 33.43 -3.71
C ASN A 160 -10.76 32.26 -3.74
N TYR A 161 -11.12 31.15 -3.09
CA TYR A 161 -10.29 29.94 -3.08
C TYR A 161 -10.46 29.03 -4.30
N GLY A 162 -11.41 29.32 -5.20
CA GLY A 162 -11.68 28.50 -6.39
C GLY A 162 -10.48 28.38 -7.33
N GLU A 163 -9.63 29.41 -7.39
CA GLU A 163 -8.41 29.45 -8.20
C GLU A 163 -7.32 28.49 -7.69
N LEU A 164 -7.39 28.02 -6.44
CA LEU A 164 -6.36 27.14 -5.86
C LEU A 164 -6.19 25.85 -6.67
N LYS A 165 -7.27 25.32 -7.25
CA LYS A 165 -7.20 24.09 -8.07
C LYS A 165 -6.26 24.27 -9.26
N GLU A 166 -6.41 25.36 -10.01
CA GLU A 166 -5.57 25.66 -11.17
C GLU A 166 -4.14 25.98 -10.75
N ILE A 167 -3.96 26.73 -9.65
CA ILE A 167 -2.65 27.04 -9.09
C ILE A 167 -1.90 25.77 -8.69
N ILE A 168 -2.57 24.80 -8.05
CA ILE A 168 -2.00 23.50 -7.67
C ILE A 168 -1.56 22.74 -8.92
N THR A 169 -2.46 22.53 -9.87
CA THR A 169 -2.17 21.77 -11.10
C THR A 169 -1.02 22.39 -11.88
N ARG A 170 -1.04 23.71 -12.06
CA ARG A 170 0.07 24.44 -12.69
C ARG A 170 1.38 24.21 -11.93
N LYS A 171 1.37 24.34 -10.60
CA LYS A 171 2.60 24.20 -9.82
C LYS A 171 3.16 22.78 -9.83
N VAL A 172 2.30 21.76 -9.84
CA VAL A 172 2.71 20.37 -10.00
C VAL A 172 3.38 20.16 -11.36
N LYS A 173 2.73 20.60 -12.45
CA LYS A 173 3.29 20.52 -13.81
C LYS A 173 4.64 21.23 -13.92
N GLU A 174 4.76 22.45 -13.39
CA GLU A 174 6.04 23.20 -13.38
C GLU A 174 7.18 22.43 -12.69
N ASN A 175 6.90 21.72 -11.59
CA ASN A 175 7.91 20.95 -10.87
C ASN A 175 8.25 19.63 -11.57
N ILE A 176 7.27 18.98 -12.20
CA ILE A 176 7.48 17.73 -12.94
C ILE A 176 8.26 17.99 -14.24
N LEU A 177 7.85 19.00 -15.01
CA LEU A 177 8.48 19.38 -16.28
C LEU A 177 9.81 20.14 -16.11
N LYS A 178 10.26 20.34 -14.87
CA LYS A 178 11.57 20.96 -14.62
C LYS A 178 12.65 19.98 -15.06
N GLU A 179 13.36 20.33 -16.13
CA GLU A 179 14.40 19.49 -16.74
C GLU A 179 15.41 18.94 -15.73
N GLY A 180 15.83 19.76 -14.77
CA GLY A 180 16.74 19.34 -13.70
C GLY A 180 16.18 18.21 -12.83
N ASN A 181 14.87 18.19 -12.55
CA ASN A 181 14.24 17.13 -11.77
C ASN A 181 14.16 15.82 -12.58
N LYS A 182 13.80 15.90 -13.86
CA LYS A 182 13.74 14.70 -14.74
C LYS A 182 15.11 14.06 -14.86
N LEU A 183 16.15 14.85 -15.16
CA LEU A 183 17.51 14.36 -15.29
C LEU A 183 18.05 13.76 -13.98
N GLU A 184 17.76 14.40 -12.84
CA GLU A 184 18.12 13.88 -11.53
C GLU A 184 17.47 12.52 -11.25
N LEU A 185 16.17 12.37 -11.53
CA LEU A 185 15.47 11.10 -11.37
C LEU A 185 16.04 10.00 -12.27
N VAL A 186 16.34 10.31 -13.53
CA VAL A 186 16.99 9.37 -14.46
C VAL A 186 18.33 8.89 -13.90
N ASN A 187 19.15 9.82 -13.40
CA ASN A 187 20.46 9.50 -12.82
C ASN A 187 20.32 8.66 -11.55
N ASP A 188 19.39 8.99 -10.67
CA ASP A 188 19.15 8.26 -9.42
C ASP A 188 18.71 6.82 -9.70
N ILE A 189 17.76 6.62 -10.61
CA ILE A 189 17.28 5.28 -11.00
C ILE A 189 18.41 4.51 -11.69
N SER A 190 19.14 5.13 -12.62
CA SER A 190 20.24 4.47 -13.36
C SER A 190 21.38 4.06 -12.43
N SER A 191 21.72 4.92 -11.48
CA SER A 191 22.70 4.62 -10.42
C SER A 191 22.22 3.46 -9.56
N LYS A 192 20.94 3.46 -9.16
CA LYS A 192 20.37 2.39 -8.35
C LYS A 192 20.30 1.05 -9.09
N ILE A 193 19.94 1.06 -10.37
CA ILE A 193 19.99 -0.12 -11.25
C ILE A 193 21.42 -0.66 -11.32
N SER A 194 22.42 0.21 -11.50
CA SER A 194 23.82 -0.19 -11.56
C SER A 194 24.30 -0.82 -10.24
N GLU A 195 23.86 -0.28 -9.11
CA GLU A 195 24.12 -0.86 -7.78
C GLU A 195 23.46 -2.25 -7.64
N LEU A 196 22.19 -2.36 -8.02
CA LEU A 196 21.43 -3.60 -7.97
C LEU A 196 22.06 -4.68 -8.84
N HIS A 197 22.53 -4.34 -10.04
CA HIS A 197 23.21 -5.25 -10.94
C HIS A 197 24.52 -5.79 -10.33
N LYS A 198 25.35 -4.92 -9.73
CA LYS A 198 26.59 -5.34 -9.04
C LYS A 198 26.32 -6.28 -7.86
N LYS A 199 25.22 -6.05 -7.12
CA LYS A 199 24.84 -6.85 -5.94
C LYS A 199 23.92 -8.04 -6.28
N GLN A 200 23.59 -8.23 -7.56
CA GLN A 200 22.59 -9.20 -8.00
C GLN A 200 22.95 -10.64 -7.62
N HIS A 201 24.25 -10.97 -7.60
CA HIS A 201 24.72 -12.29 -7.16
C HIS A 201 24.42 -12.56 -5.68
N GLN A 202 24.71 -11.60 -4.79
CA GLN A 202 24.54 -11.74 -3.34
C GLN A 202 23.06 -11.75 -2.93
N HIS A 203 22.24 -10.86 -3.49
CA HIS A 203 20.86 -10.71 -3.04
C HIS A 203 19.89 -11.78 -3.53
N THR A 204 20.15 -12.40 -4.70
CA THR A 204 19.19 -13.35 -5.28
C THR A 204 19.30 -14.74 -4.62
N GLU A 205 20.50 -15.12 -4.15
CA GLU A 205 20.75 -16.41 -3.47
C GLU A 205 20.26 -16.42 -2.01
N GLU A 206 20.37 -15.31 -1.29
CA GLU A 206 19.90 -15.20 0.11
C GLU A 206 18.37 -15.14 0.25
N ARG A 207 17.67 -14.79 -0.84
CA ARG A 207 16.26 -14.36 -0.78
C ARG A 207 15.27 -15.34 -1.40
N ILE A 208 15.76 -16.29 -2.19
CA ILE A 208 14.97 -17.37 -2.78
C ILE A 208 15.19 -18.61 -1.92
N PRO A 209 14.17 -19.11 -1.21
CA PRO A 209 14.31 -20.25 -0.29
C PRO A 209 14.32 -21.57 -1.08
N LEU A 210 15.26 -21.73 -2.00
CA LEU A 210 15.46 -22.96 -2.78
C LEU A 210 16.85 -23.53 -2.52
N ASN A 211 16.99 -24.84 -2.65
CA ASN A 211 18.30 -25.48 -2.64
C ASN A 211 18.97 -25.24 -4.00
N VAL A 212 19.57 -24.05 -4.17
CA VAL A 212 20.19 -23.58 -5.43
C VAL A 212 21.40 -24.43 -5.87
N LYS A 213 21.78 -25.48 -5.10
CA LYS A 213 22.94 -26.32 -5.38
C LYS A 213 22.72 -27.35 -6.51
N THR A 214 21.48 -27.58 -6.97
CA THR A 214 21.24 -28.48 -8.11
C THR A 214 21.35 -27.73 -9.45
N ALA A 215 21.96 -28.36 -10.46
CA ALA A 215 22.23 -27.75 -11.77
C ALA A 215 21.01 -27.08 -12.45
N PRO A 216 19.78 -27.64 -12.40
CA PRO A 216 18.61 -26.97 -12.99
C PRO A 216 18.28 -25.61 -12.37
N PHE A 217 18.31 -25.50 -11.04
CA PHE A 217 18.06 -24.22 -10.36
C PHE A 217 19.14 -23.18 -10.62
N ILE A 218 20.41 -23.59 -10.82
CA ILE A 218 21.48 -22.66 -11.26
C ILE A 218 21.14 -22.07 -12.63
N ALA A 219 20.69 -22.90 -13.57
CA ALA A 219 20.28 -22.46 -14.90
C ALA A 219 19.09 -21.49 -14.84
N PHE A 220 18.07 -21.81 -14.02
CA PHE A 220 16.90 -20.94 -13.84
C PHE A 220 17.25 -19.61 -13.18
N MET A 221 18.15 -19.62 -12.19
CA MET A 221 18.66 -18.41 -11.55
C MET A 221 19.40 -17.51 -12.52
N ASN A 222 20.27 -18.07 -13.37
CA ASN A 222 20.96 -17.30 -14.40
C ASN A 222 19.98 -16.74 -15.42
N LEU A 223 18.98 -17.52 -15.84
CA LEU A 223 17.90 -17.04 -16.71
C LEU A 223 17.14 -15.87 -16.08
N TYR A 224 16.81 -15.95 -14.79
CA TYR A 224 16.13 -14.88 -14.07
C TYR A 224 16.99 -13.62 -13.95
N ARG A 225 18.29 -13.78 -13.66
CA ARG A 225 19.23 -12.65 -13.59
C ARG A 225 19.36 -11.92 -14.93
N ASN A 226 19.43 -12.67 -16.03
CA ASN A 226 19.44 -12.10 -17.38
C ASN A 226 18.13 -11.39 -17.68
N HIS A 227 16.98 -12.01 -17.36
CA HIS A 227 15.66 -11.40 -17.54
C HIS A 227 15.52 -10.06 -16.79
N LEU A 228 16.00 -9.97 -15.55
CA LEU A 228 16.03 -8.71 -14.81
C LEU A 228 16.92 -7.66 -15.47
N THR A 229 18.09 -8.07 -15.98
CA THR A 229 19.04 -7.17 -16.65
C THR A 229 18.45 -6.59 -17.93
N GLU A 230 17.79 -7.42 -18.73
CA GLU A 230 17.06 -7.00 -19.93
C GLU A 230 15.91 -6.04 -19.59
N SER A 231 15.27 -6.21 -18.44
CA SER A 231 14.15 -5.39 -17.99
C SER A 231 14.54 -4.01 -17.47
N TYR A 232 15.82 -3.75 -17.14
CA TYR A 232 16.23 -2.49 -16.53
C TYR A 232 15.94 -1.25 -17.38
N GLY A 233 16.12 -1.33 -18.70
CA GLY A 233 15.78 -0.23 -19.61
C GLY A 233 14.28 0.09 -19.57
N SER A 234 13.43 -0.94 -19.59
CA SER A 234 11.98 -0.76 -19.45
C SER A 234 11.61 -0.22 -18.07
N ILE A 235 12.29 -0.65 -17.01
CA ILE A 235 12.02 -0.18 -15.65
C ILE A 235 12.30 1.32 -15.55
N LEU A 236 13.46 1.76 -16.04
CA LEU A 236 13.81 3.17 -16.09
C LEU A 236 12.76 3.96 -16.89
N SER A 237 12.48 3.54 -18.13
CA SER A 237 11.54 4.25 -19.01
C SER A 237 10.15 4.39 -18.39
N LYS A 238 9.55 3.28 -17.92
CA LYS A 238 8.22 3.29 -17.31
C LYS A 238 8.19 4.11 -16.02
N SER A 239 9.27 4.11 -15.22
CA SER A 239 9.35 4.93 -14.01
C SER A 239 9.32 6.43 -14.31
N ILE A 240 9.96 6.86 -15.41
CA ILE A 240 9.94 8.26 -15.85
C ILE A 240 8.57 8.63 -16.41
N GLU A 241 7.97 7.76 -17.22
CA GLU A 241 6.61 7.95 -17.74
C GLU A 241 5.59 8.13 -16.60
N MET A 242 5.63 7.25 -15.60
CA MET A 242 4.80 7.36 -14.39
C MET A 242 4.98 8.71 -13.67
N PHE A 243 6.21 9.19 -13.56
CA PHE A 243 6.51 10.48 -12.94
C PHE A 243 5.90 11.65 -13.72
N GLU A 244 6.01 11.61 -15.05
CA GLU A 244 5.47 12.65 -15.95
C GLU A 244 3.94 12.67 -15.92
N ASP A 245 3.32 11.49 -15.94
CA ASP A 245 1.86 11.30 -15.94
C ASP A 245 1.16 11.89 -14.71
N LEU A 246 1.86 12.03 -13.58
CA LEU A 246 1.31 12.67 -12.38
C LEU A 246 0.90 14.13 -12.62
N GLY A 247 1.58 14.82 -13.54
CA GLY A 247 1.28 16.22 -13.86
C GLY A 247 -0.01 16.40 -14.67
N TYR A 248 -0.45 15.36 -15.36
CA TYR A 248 -1.64 15.39 -16.21
C TYR A 248 -2.90 14.88 -15.51
N ASP A 249 -2.71 14.14 -14.41
CA ASP A 249 -3.79 13.61 -13.59
C ASP A 249 -4.19 14.62 -12.50
N GLU A 250 -5.35 15.24 -12.66
CA GLU A 250 -5.86 16.28 -11.76
C GLU A 250 -6.09 15.74 -10.34
N GLU A 251 -6.56 14.50 -10.21
CA GLU A 251 -6.79 13.89 -8.91
C GLU A 251 -5.47 13.62 -8.17
N CYS A 252 -4.44 13.18 -8.90
CA CYS A 252 -3.08 13.09 -8.37
C CYS A 252 -2.55 14.46 -7.95
N CYS A 253 -2.73 15.49 -8.79
CA CYS A 253 -2.31 16.87 -8.49
C CYS A 253 -2.91 17.37 -7.17
N MET A 254 -4.21 17.19 -6.96
CA MET A 254 -4.87 17.63 -5.72
C MET A 254 -4.35 16.86 -4.51
N SER A 255 -4.02 15.58 -4.65
CA SER A 255 -3.54 14.74 -3.53
C SER A 255 -2.14 15.11 -3.01
N PHE A 256 -1.43 16.04 -3.67
CA PHE A 256 -0.22 16.63 -3.09
C PHE A 256 -0.50 17.60 -1.94
N VAL A 257 -1.71 18.17 -1.91
CA VAL A 257 -2.10 19.28 -1.02
C VAL A 257 -3.30 18.92 -0.14
N PHE A 258 -4.23 18.13 -0.67
CA PHE A 258 -5.42 17.66 0.03
C PHE A 258 -5.23 16.23 0.52
N ASP A 259 -5.64 15.99 1.76
CA ASP A 259 -5.77 14.66 2.35
C ASP A 259 -7.27 14.29 2.46
N THR A 260 -7.55 13.03 2.74
CA THR A 260 -8.91 12.57 3.03
C THR A 260 -9.14 12.52 4.55
N LEU A 261 -10.21 13.15 5.01
CA LEU A 261 -10.69 13.12 6.39
C LEU A 261 -12.21 12.93 6.37
N PHE A 262 -12.73 11.88 7.02
CA PHE A 262 -14.16 11.53 7.00
C PHE A 262 -14.75 11.46 5.59
N ASP A 263 -14.02 10.86 4.64
CA ASP A 263 -14.39 10.77 3.23
C ASP A 263 -14.57 12.12 2.51
N ARG A 264 -14.05 13.21 3.11
CA ARG A 264 -13.96 14.55 2.52
C ARG A 264 -12.51 14.87 2.18
N LYS A 265 -12.29 15.51 1.03
CA LYS A 265 -10.98 16.03 0.63
C LYS A 265 -10.77 17.36 1.34
N VAL A 266 -9.88 17.40 2.33
CA VAL A 266 -9.56 18.56 3.18
C VAL A 266 -8.10 18.92 2.99
N ILE A 267 -7.77 20.22 2.95
CA ILE A 267 -6.37 20.61 2.84
C ILE A 267 -5.56 20.02 4.00
N LYS A 268 -4.37 19.51 3.69
CA LYS A 268 -3.59 18.64 4.57
C LYS A 268 -3.22 19.25 5.92
N THR A 269 -2.97 20.56 5.99
CA THR A 269 -2.76 21.28 7.26
C THR A 269 -3.98 21.16 8.16
N ASN A 270 -5.14 21.61 7.67
CA ASN A 270 -6.40 21.53 8.39
C ASN A 270 -6.77 20.09 8.76
N ALA A 271 -6.56 19.12 7.86
CA ALA A 271 -6.82 17.70 8.15
C ALA A 271 -5.95 17.19 9.32
N ARG A 272 -4.66 17.56 9.35
CA ARG A 272 -3.73 17.19 10.43
C ARG A 272 -4.15 17.80 11.76
N ASP A 273 -4.50 19.08 11.76
CA ASP A 273 -4.85 19.80 12.98
C ASP A 273 -6.16 19.28 13.58
N ILE A 274 -7.17 18.99 12.74
CA ILE A 274 -8.40 18.35 13.19
C ILE A 274 -8.12 16.97 13.78
N LYS A 275 -7.30 16.14 13.11
CA LYS A 275 -6.89 14.83 13.67
C LYS A 275 -6.19 14.99 15.01
N TYR A 276 -5.27 15.96 15.13
CA TYR A 276 -4.58 16.23 16.38
C TYR A 276 -5.56 16.60 17.50
N ILE A 277 -6.53 17.48 17.24
CA ILE A 277 -7.59 17.84 18.20
C ILE A 277 -8.37 16.61 18.65
N ILE A 278 -8.76 15.74 17.72
CA ILE A 278 -9.49 14.51 18.01
C ILE A 278 -8.64 13.58 18.89
N HIS A 279 -7.41 13.27 18.47
CA HIS A 279 -6.52 12.38 19.20
C HIS A 279 -6.17 12.88 20.59
N LYS A 280 -5.91 14.18 20.73
CA LYS A 280 -5.65 14.82 22.03
C LYS A 280 -6.84 14.66 22.97
N ASN A 281 -8.07 14.87 22.48
CA ASN A 281 -9.28 14.71 23.29
C ASN A 281 -9.58 13.24 23.64
N VAL A 282 -9.35 12.31 22.70
CA VAL A 282 -9.44 10.87 22.97
C VAL A 282 -8.45 10.48 24.07
N HIS A 283 -7.18 10.84 23.91
CA HIS A 283 -6.14 10.51 24.89
C HIS A 283 -6.43 11.14 26.27
N SER A 284 -6.79 12.42 26.31
CA SER A 284 -7.17 13.09 27.57
C SER A 284 -8.39 12.43 28.24
N SER A 285 -9.35 11.95 27.46
CA SER A 285 -10.53 11.25 27.99
C SER A 285 -10.15 9.87 28.53
N ILE A 286 -9.30 9.12 27.83
CA ILE A 286 -8.80 7.81 28.31
C ILE A 286 -8.03 7.99 29.63
N LEU A 287 -7.09 8.93 29.71
CA LEU A 287 -6.37 9.21 30.97
C LEU A 287 -7.31 9.61 32.12
N SER A 288 -8.36 10.38 31.83
CA SER A 288 -9.35 10.75 32.85
C SER A 288 -10.16 9.55 33.30
N LEU A 289 -10.43 8.62 32.38
CA LEU A 289 -11.17 7.39 32.61
C LEU A 289 -10.33 6.37 33.40
N GLU A 290 -9.04 6.24 33.10
CA GLU A 290 -8.06 5.45 33.88
C GLU A 290 -8.08 5.85 35.36
N ASN A 291 -8.05 7.16 35.64
CA ASN A 291 -8.11 7.70 37.00
C ASN A 291 -9.46 7.46 37.72
N LEU A 292 -10.52 7.24 36.94
CA LEU A 292 -11.87 6.97 37.44
C LEU A 292 -12.21 5.48 37.40
N SER A 293 -11.36 4.64 36.82
CA SER A 293 -11.67 3.24 36.49
C SER A 293 -12.14 2.48 37.72
N TYR A 294 -11.47 2.59 38.87
CA TYR A 294 -11.86 1.92 40.12
C TYR A 294 -13.11 2.51 40.80
N LYS A 295 -13.62 3.63 40.31
CA LYS A 295 -14.72 4.40 40.91
C LYS A 295 -16.02 4.34 40.11
N ILE A 296 -15.97 3.81 38.89
CA ILE A 296 -17.13 3.67 38.02
C ILE A 296 -17.22 2.24 37.50
N ASP A 297 -18.45 1.72 37.40
CA ASP A 297 -18.71 0.54 36.57
C ASP A 297 -18.79 1.01 35.11
N PHE A 298 -18.17 0.28 34.18
CA PHE A 298 -18.21 0.63 32.76
C PHE A 298 -19.53 0.16 32.13
N PHE A 299 -19.98 -1.04 32.48
CA PHE A 299 -21.19 -1.64 31.95
C PHE A 299 -22.12 -2.17 33.05
N ASN A 300 -23.42 -2.24 32.75
CA ASN A 300 -24.41 -2.76 33.69
C ASN A 300 -24.26 -4.27 33.84
N LYS A 301 -24.14 -4.77 35.09
CA LYS A 301 -23.91 -6.20 35.41
C LYS A 301 -25.15 -7.11 35.23
N ASN A 302 -26.25 -6.61 34.66
CA ASN A 302 -27.56 -7.28 34.72
C ASN A 302 -27.81 -8.37 33.66
N HIS A 303 -26.79 -8.90 33.00
CA HIS A 303 -26.95 -10.08 32.14
C HIS A 303 -26.10 -11.25 32.65
N GLU A 304 -26.68 -11.98 33.60
CA GLU A 304 -26.36 -13.38 33.86
C GLU A 304 -26.70 -14.22 32.62
N THR A 305 -25.78 -14.35 31.67
CA THR A 305 -25.64 -15.56 30.84
C THR A 305 -24.40 -15.41 29.94
N GLY A 306 -23.39 -16.25 30.19
CA GLY A 306 -22.39 -16.71 29.21
C GLY A 306 -21.64 -15.64 28.42
N PHE A 307 -20.42 -15.30 28.87
CA PHE A 307 -19.45 -14.53 28.11
C PHE A 307 -19.02 -15.26 26.82
N ASN A 308 -19.84 -15.17 25.77
CA ASN A 308 -19.36 -15.24 24.39
C ASN A 308 -19.25 -13.80 23.89
N LEU A 309 -18.05 -13.24 24.06
CA LEU A 309 -17.64 -11.93 23.54
C LEU A 309 -17.45 -11.99 22.01
N ASP A 310 -18.52 -12.28 21.28
CA ASP A 310 -18.60 -11.97 19.85
C ASP A 310 -19.11 -10.54 19.68
N CYS A 311 -18.37 -9.77 18.88
CA CYS A 311 -18.39 -8.31 18.71
C CYS A 311 -19.69 -7.68 18.16
N SER A 312 -20.87 -8.15 18.55
CA SER A 312 -22.16 -7.61 18.09
C SER A 312 -23.23 -7.47 19.17
N GLY A 313 -22.98 -7.90 20.41
CA GLY A 313 -23.87 -7.65 21.54
C GLY A 313 -23.83 -6.18 21.97
N LEU A 314 -25.00 -5.52 22.00
CA LEU A 314 -25.21 -4.21 22.62
C LEU A 314 -24.92 -4.32 24.13
N VAL A 315 -23.65 -4.17 24.52
CA VAL A 315 -23.27 -4.07 25.93
C VAL A 315 -23.82 -2.74 26.44
N GLU A 316 -24.74 -2.80 27.40
CA GLU A 316 -25.36 -1.59 27.93
C GLU A 316 -24.39 -0.86 28.87
N CYS A 317 -23.85 0.27 28.40
CA CYS A 317 -23.02 1.16 29.20
C CYS A 317 -23.76 1.61 30.46
N SER A 318 -23.05 1.68 31.59
CA SER A 318 -23.59 2.26 32.82
C SER A 318 -23.95 3.74 32.62
N ASP A 319 -24.85 4.26 33.47
CA ASP A 319 -25.26 5.66 33.38
C ASP A 319 -24.11 6.64 33.66
N ASP A 320 -23.21 6.28 34.58
CA ASP A 320 -22.01 7.07 34.87
C ASP A 320 -21.05 7.08 33.68
N PHE A 321 -20.87 5.94 33.02
CA PHE A 321 -20.02 5.86 31.83
C PHE A 321 -20.65 6.60 30.63
N LYS A 322 -21.97 6.49 30.42
CA LYS A 322 -22.73 7.28 29.43
C LYS A 322 -22.56 8.78 29.69
N LYS A 323 -22.66 9.22 30.95
CA LYS A 323 -22.47 10.62 31.34
C LYS A 323 -21.05 11.09 31.09
N PHE A 324 -20.05 10.27 31.38
CA PHE A 324 -18.65 10.55 31.07
C PHE A 324 -18.43 10.72 29.55
N ILE A 325 -18.89 9.76 28.73
CA ILE A 325 -18.80 9.84 27.27
C ILE A 325 -19.45 11.13 26.77
N MET A 326 -20.62 11.49 27.28
CA MET A 326 -21.32 12.72 26.89
C MET A 326 -20.50 13.99 27.22
N GLN A 327 -19.86 14.04 28.39
CA GLN A 327 -18.99 15.15 28.78
C GLN A 327 -17.76 15.24 27.86
N SER A 328 -17.10 14.12 27.56
CA SER A 328 -15.96 14.07 26.63
C SER A 328 -16.34 14.49 25.21
N LYS A 329 -17.51 14.07 24.72
CA LYS A 329 -18.05 14.52 23.41
C LYS A 329 -18.29 16.04 23.37
N LYS A 330 -18.82 16.63 24.45
CA LYS A 330 -19.01 18.08 24.56
C LYS A 330 -17.67 18.84 24.56
N LYS A 331 -16.67 18.32 25.27
CA LYS A 331 -15.33 18.91 25.28
C LYS A 331 -14.69 18.91 23.90
N LEU A 332 -14.75 17.77 23.20
CA LEU A 332 -14.28 17.67 21.81
C LEU A 332 -15.01 18.65 20.89
N GLU A 333 -16.33 18.77 21.04
CA GLU A 333 -17.12 19.72 20.26
C GLU A 333 -16.71 21.17 20.43
N ILE A 334 -16.45 21.60 21.67
CA ILE A 334 -15.98 22.95 21.96
C ILE A 334 -14.65 23.19 21.24
N SER A 335 -13.66 22.31 21.43
CA SER A 335 -12.34 22.46 20.80
C SER A 335 -12.39 22.46 19.27
N MET A 336 -13.25 21.64 18.65
CA MET A 336 -13.40 21.64 17.19
C MET A 336 -14.11 22.90 16.69
N LYS A 337 -15.15 23.37 17.40
CA LYS A 337 -15.86 24.61 17.03
C LYS A 337 -14.97 25.84 17.13
N GLU A 338 -14.15 25.93 18.18
CA GLU A 338 -13.12 26.98 18.33
C GLU A 338 -12.18 26.97 17.12
N PHE A 339 -11.63 25.78 16.78
CA PHE A 339 -10.75 25.64 15.63
C PHE A 339 -11.41 26.05 14.30
N PHE A 340 -12.67 25.66 14.08
CA PHE A 340 -13.43 26.03 12.89
C PHE A 340 -13.76 27.53 12.80
N ALA A 341 -13.91 28.21 13.95
CA ALA A 341 -14.17 29.65 13.99
C ALA A 341 -12.93 30.49 13.67
N GLU A 342 -11.75 29.98 14.04
CA GLU A 342 -10.47 30.68 13.87
C GLU A 342 -9.81 30.45 12.50
N ASN A 343 -10.23 29.41 11.77
CA ASN A 343 -9.52 28.95 10.58
C ASN A 343 -10.45 28.74 9.38
N ASP A 344 -10.04 29.26 8.20
CA ASP A 344 -10.65 28.91 6.92
C ASP A 344 -10.30 27.43 6.61
N ILE A 345 -11.25 26.53 6.84
CA ILE A 345 -11.10 25.10 6.54
C ILE A 345 -11.36 24.88 5.05
N LEU A 346 -10.33 24.62 4.26
CA LEU A 346 -10.50 24.41 2.82
C LEU A 346 -10.82 22.97 2.48
N VAL A 347 -11.84 22.77 1.65
CA VAL A 347 -12.33 21.47 1.19
C VAL A 347 -12.52 21.46 -0.33
N ILE A 348 -12.53 20.26 -0.93
CA ILE A 348 -12.99 20.07 -2.31
C ILE A 348 -14.39 19.48 -2.30
N GLU A 349 -15.37 20.23 -2.78
CA GLU A 349 -16.76 19.81 -2.95
C GLU A 349 -17.19 20.08 -4.39
N ASN A 350 -17.80 19.10 -5.07
CA ASN A 350 -18.22 19.22 -6.48
C ASN A 350 -17.13 19.75 -7.42
N ASN A 351 -15.88 19.30 -7.23
CA ASN A 351 -14.68 19.73 -7.96
C ASN A 351 -14.27 21.20 -7.79
N ILE A 352 -14.83 21.90 -6.80
CA ILE A 352 -14.49 23.29 -6.45
C ILE A 352 -13.78 23.31 -5.10
N VAL A 353 -12.74 24.14 -4.98
CA VAL A 353 -12.06 24.41 -3.71
C VAL A 353 -12.75 25.58 -3.02
N ASP A 354 -13.28 25.34 -1.82
CA ASP A 354 -13.99 26.38 -1.05
C ASP A 354 -13.82 26.19 0.45
N VAL A 355 -14.28 27.17 1.23
CA VAL A 355 -14.38 27.10 2.68
C VAL A 355 -15.48 26.11 3.08
N CYS A 356 -15.16 25.27 4.06
CA CYS A 356 -16.06 24.28 4.62
C CYS A 356 -17.35 24.94 5.12
N ASN A 357 -18.48 24.49 4.58
CA ASN A 357 -19.78 25.00 4.99
C ASN A 357 -20.22 24.42 6.35
N LYS A 358 -21.25 25.02 6.97
CA LYS A 358 -21.76 24.60 8.28
C LYS A 358 -22.25 23.14 8.31
N SER A 359 -22.77 22.64 7.19
CA SER A 359 -23.26 21.26 7.07
C SER A 359 -22.09 20.27 7.19
N LEU A 360 -21.03 20.49 6.42
CA LEU A 360 -19.81 19.69 6.44
C LEU A 360 -19.10 19.77 7.80
N MET A 361 -19.02 20.96 8.41
CA MET A 361 -18.46 21.11 9.77
C MET A 361 -19.24 20.26 10.79
N SER A 362 -20.57 20.26 10.68
CA SER A 362 -21.45 19.48 11.55
C SER A 362 -21.30 17.97 11.33
N GLU A 363 -21.12 17.54 10.08
CA GLU A 363 -20.81 16.16 9.70
C GLU A 363 -19.45 15.70 10.26
N MET A 364 -18.39 16.49 10.08
CA MET A 364 -17.06 16.20 10.64
C MET A 364 -17.12 16.08 12.18
N LEU A 365 -17.88 16.97 12.82
CA LEU A 365 -18.08 16.95 14.27
C LEU A 365 -18.82 15.67 14.72
N TYR A 366 -19.87 15.27 14.00
CA TYR A 366 -20.60 14.04 14.27
C TYR A 366 -19.67 12.82 14.23
N TYR A 367 -18.88 12.67 13.17
CA TYR A 367 -17.96 11.52 13.03
C TYR A 367 -16.84 11.55 14.07
N ALA A 368 -16.30 12.73 14.40
CA ALA A 368 -15.30 12.88 15.44
C ALA A 368 -15.82 12.44 16.82
N LYS A 369 -17.03 12.85 17.19
CA LYS A 369 -17.70 12.44 18.45
C LYS A 369 -17.94 10.93 18.49
N LYS A 370 -18.40 10.36 17.38
CA LYS A 370 -18.69 8.92 17.28
C LYS A 370 -17.40 8.10 17.38
N TYR A 371 -16.30 8.54 16.79
CA TYR A 371 -14.99 7.90 16.97
C TYR A 371 -14.49 7.95 18.42
N LEU A 372 -14.64 9.11 19.08
CA LEU A 372 -14.27 9.23 20.49
C LEU A 372 -15.06 8.25 21.37
N GLU A 373 -16.37 8.14 21.14
CA GLU A 373 -17.20 7.13 21.81
C GLU A 373 -16.71 5.71 21.59
N GLU A 374 -16.46 5.31 20.34
CA GLU A 374 -15.96 3.97 20.01
C GLU A 374 -14.64 3.67 20.73
N LYS A 375 -13.72 4.64 20.81
CA LYS A 375 -12.46 4.47 21.52
C LYS A 375 -12.64 4.34 23.03
N LEU A 376 -13.55 5.09 23.62
CA LEU A 376 -13.83 4.99 25.06
C LEU A 376 -14.52 3.67 25.39
N VAL A 377 -15.52 3.25 24.61
CA VAL A 377 -16.22 1.96 24.79
C VAL A 377 -15.23 0.80 24.65
N LEU A 378 -14.39 0.81 23.62
CA LEU A 378 -13.36 -0.22 23.44
C LEU A 378 -12.38 -0.28 24.63
N TYR A 379 -11.98 0.88 25.16
CA TYR A 379 -11.15 0.94 26.36
C TYR A 379 -11.86 0.31 27.56
N GLY A 380 -13.11 0.69 27.83
CA GLY A 380 -13.90 0.11 28.93
C GLY A 380 -14.07 -1.41 28.82
N GLN A 381 -14.30 -1.92 27.59
CA GLN A 381 -14.39 -3.37 27.35
C GLN A 381 -13.09 -4.10 27.69
N ASN A 382 -11.94 -3.51 27.35
CA ASN A 382 -10.64 -4.10 27.67
C ASN A 382 -10.36 -4.08 29.17
N GLU A 383 -10.70 -2.98 29.86
CA GLU A 383 -10.56 -2.87 31.32
C GLU A 383 -11.43 -3.89 32.06
N GLU A 384 -12.67 -4.12 31.63
CA GLU A 384 -13.52 -5.14 32.25
C GLU A 384 -12.99 -6.56 32.04
N ARG A 385 -12.47 -6.88 30.85
CA ARG A 385 -11.80 -8.17 30.61
C ARG A 385 -10.60 -8.36 31.54
N LEU A 386 -9.77 -7.33 31.70
CA LEU A 386 -8.63 -7.40 32.63
C LEU A 386 -9.07 -7.58 34.08
N ARG A 387 -10.23 -7.03 34.48
CA ARG A 387 -10.78 -7.25 35.83
C ARG A 387 -11.32 -8.66 36.01
N SER A 388 -12.00 -9.22 35.01
CA SER A 388 -12.51 -10.60 35.10
C SER A 388 -11.37 -11.62 35.19
N ASP A 389 -10.25 -11.38 34.50
CA ASP A 389 -9.10 -12.29 34.47
C ASP A 389 -8.27 -12.25 35.78
N ASN A 390 -8.33 -11.16 36.55
CA ASN A 390 -7.63 -11.01 37.83
C ASN A 390 -8.44 -11.48 39.06
N VAL A 391 -9.67 -11.95 38.86
CA VAL A 391 -10.57 -12.44 39.92
C VAL A 391 -10.65 -13.99 39.95
N GLN A 392 -9.94 -14.68 39.05
CA GLN A 392 -9.67 -16.13 39.10
C GLN A 392 -8.33 -16.41 39.76
#